data_AF-G5A3F9-F1
#
_entry.id   AF-G5A3F9-F1
#
_cell.length_a   1.000
_cell.length_b   1.000
_cell.length_c   1.000
_cell.angle_alpha   90.00
_cell.angle_beta   90.00
_cell.angle_gamma   90.00
#
_symmetry.space_group_name_H-M   'P 1'
#
loop_
_entity.id
_entity.type
_entity.pdbx_description
1 polymer ?
#
loop_
_entity_poly.entity_id
_entity_poly.type
_entity_poly.pdbx_seq_one_letter_code
_entity_poly.pdbx_strand_id
1 'polypeptide(L)'
;MVAGGGLVLTPAQRTLVEKSRAVKQQRAAALEAQQELEARNRVYVQEIKAHCQAPQNATSRRLILRHVGEELARQQGGEDDDYDEERFGPVRRPPRKQPPNLWVPIFEQEVAEVQQAKEEAERKRLAAAAVYREQLARQEADKQRRRLDEKATADMYARVQAAQQAVWREQEKAKQKQRQDQVELEAQRWQHDLRAQAEAVRVAQETKERNERRALERFRLLGEEEKRRKSERKAADMEEVVRVKQANAKQLELKREAVLREQQEDLELQKAYEKKLEMQEAARRAELDAILTKQNQKVKLALLNVKSAEEKAREDEHRALAVQAAVRAREAELLEQKERKKREAARVQMQALTLQREDKRSRRLSLEQEEAVYATKFKADFQTWQKEQDAVKGRVNQRNREHQQLVKRQMAEDARRRAEEDKYGMTLLEAELNTKLLQKAGIDSPPKDIHRR
;
A
#
# COMPACT_ATOMS: atom_id res chain seq x y z
N MET A 1 10.11 -26.05 -52.40
CA MET A 1 9.78 -26.55 -51.04
C MET A 1 10.88 -26.02 -50.12
N VAL A 2 10.69 -25.31 -49.01
CA VAL A 2 9.58 -25.09 -48.07
C VAL A 2 9.68 -23.63 -47.61
N ALA A 3 8.55 -22.92 -47.56
CA ALA A 3 8.46 -21.53 -47.10
C ALA A 3 8.56 -21.46 -45.57
N GLY A 4 9.60 -20.78 -45.05
CA GLY A 4 9.72 -20.42 -43.63
C GLY A 4 8.85 -19.22 -43.29
N GLY A 5 7.55 -19.44 -43.11
CA GLY A 5 6.59 -18.43 -42.64
C GLY A 5 6.73 -18.21 -41.13
N GLY A 6 7.64 -17.33 -40.72
CA GLY A 6 7.73 -16.86 -39.33
C GLY A 6 6.50 -16.00 -39.00
N LEU A 7 5.63 -16.49 -38.11
CA LEU A 7 4.51 -15.74 -37.55
C LEU A 7 5.03 -14.51 -36.78
N VAL A 8 5.05 -13.36 -37.45
CA VAL A 8 5.40 -12.08 -36.83
C VAL A 8 4.20 -11.63 -35.98
N LEU A 9 4.33 -11.78 -34.65
CA LEU A 9 3.32 -11.29 -33.70
C LEU A 9 3.11 -9.78 -33.88
N THR A 10 1.84 -9.37 -33.95
CA THR A 10 1.47 -7.95 -34.02
C THR A 10 1.90 -7.22 -32.74
N PRO A 11 2.10 -5.89 -32.78
CA PRO A 11 2.52 -5.13 -31.59
C PRO A 11 1.62 -5.37 -30.37
N ALA A 12 0.30 -5.46 -30.57
CA ALA A 12 -0.65 -5.77 -29.50
C ALA A 12 -0.46 -7.18 -28.91
N GLN A 13 -0.13 -8.18 -29.73
CA GLN A 13 0.16 -9.54 -29.27
C GLN A 13 1.47 -9.61 -28.47
N ARG A 14 2.50 -8.84 -28.87
CA ARG A 14 3.76 -8.73 -28.11
C ARG A 14 3.52 -8.13 -26.73
N THR A 15 2.77 -7.04 -26.64
CA THR A 15 2.42 -6.41 -25.36
C THR A 15 1.62 -7.36 -24.45
N LEU A 16 0.73 -8.18 -25.02
CA LEU A 16 -0.04 -9.16 -24.25
C LEU A 16 0.84 -10.29 -23.71
N VAL A 17 1.81 -10.76 -24.51
CA VAL A 17 2.80 -11.76 -24.10
C VAL A 17 3.73 -11.21 -23.02
N GLU A 18 4.19 -9.97 -23.15
CA GLU A 18 5.01 -9.30 -22.13
C GLU A 18 4.26 -9.12 -20.82
N LYS A 19 2.99 -8.70 -20.85
CA LYS A 19 2.14 -8.62 -19.65
C LYS A 19 1.92 -10.00 -19.02
N SER A 20 1.68 -11.02 -19.84
CA SER A 20 1.51 -12.40 -19.35
C SER A 20 2.79 -12.95 -18.71
N ARG A 21 3.96 -12.60 -19.26
CA ARG A 21 5.27 -12.94 -18.71
C ARG A 21 5.54 -12.20 -17.41
N ALA A 22 5.21 -10.92 -17.33
CA ALA A 22 5.32 -10.12 -16.11
C ALA A 22 4.44 -10.68 -14.98
N VAL A 23 3.19 -11.07 -15.28
CA VAL A 23 2.29 -11.70 -14.30
C VAL A 23 2.83 -13.06 -13.84
N LYS A 24 3.41 -13.88 -14.74
CA LYS A 24 4.06 -15.14 -14.34
C LYS A 24 5.28 -14.90 -13.45
N GLN A 25 6.09 -13.89 -13.75
CA GLN A 25 7.24 -13.52 -12.91
C GLN A 25 6.82 -13.00 -11.54
N GLN A 26 5.77 -12.18 -11.46
CA GLN A 26 5.22 -11.72 -10.18
C GLN A 26 4.67 -12.89 -9.35
N ARG A 27 3.99 -13.86 -9.96
CA ARG A 27 3.51 -15.06 -9.26
C ARG A 27 4.66 -15.93 -8.76
N ALA A 28 5.72 -16.08 -9.54
CA ALA A 28 6.91 -16.84 -9.12
C ALA A 28 7.60 -16.16 -7.91
N ALA A 29 7.81 -14.85 -7.97
CA ALA A 29 8.40 -14.08 -6.87
C ALA A 29 7.54 -14.12 -5.59
N ALA A 30 6.21 -14.09 -5.73
CA ALA A 30 5.31 -14.22 -4.58
C ALA A 30 5.38 -15.61 -3.92
N LEU A 31 5.51 -16.68 -4.72
CA LEU A 31 5.69 -18.04 -4.22
C LEU A 31 7.03 -18.21 -3.51
N GLU A 32 8.12 -17.66 -4.06
CA GLU A 32 9.43 -17.66 -3.40
C GLU A 32 9.39 -16.92 -2.06
N ALA A 33 8.78 -15.73 -2.02
CA ALA A 33 8.62 -14.97 -0.77
C ALA A 33 7.79 -15.74 0.29
N GLN A 34 6.76 -16.48 -0.14
CA GLN A 34 5.98 -17.33 0.75
C GLN A 34 6.81 -18.49 1.31
N GLN A 35 7.60 -19.15 0.46
CA GLN A 35 8.50 -20.23 0.89
C GLN A 35 9.58 -19.75 1.87
N GLU A 36 10.13 -18.55 1.65
CA GLU A 36 11.07 -17.93 2.59
C GLU A 36 10.44 -17.64 3.96
N LEU A 37 9.20 -17.13 3.98
CA LEU A 37 8.46 -16.91 5.23
C LEU A 37 8.17 -18.21 5.96
N GLU A 38 7.76 -19.26 5.24
CA GLU A 38 7.54 -20.58 5.83
C GLU A 38 8.85 -21.20 6.38
N ALA A 39 9.97 -21.03 5.68
CA ALA A 39 11.28 -21.47 6.15
C ALA A 39 11.69 -20.75 7.43
N ARG A 40 11.53 -19.42 7.50
CA ARG A 40 11.81 -18.61 8.70
C ARG A 40 10.92 -19.02 9.88
N ASN A 41 9.63 -19.25 9.63
CA ASN A 41 8.71 -19.72 10.66
C ASN A 41 9.09 -21.11 11.19
N ARG A 42 9.57 -22.02 10.33
CA ARG A 42 10.06 -23.33 10.77
C ARG A 42 11.28 -23.22 11.68
N VAL A 43 12.24 -22.36 11.33
CA VAL A 43 13.43 -22.11 12.16
C VAL A 43 13.02 -21.52 13.51
N TYR A 44 12.16 -20.50 13.51
CA TYR A 44 11.66 -19.87 14.74
C TYR A 44 10.94 -20.87 15.67
N VAL A 45 10.11 -21.76 15.11
CA VAL A 45 9.44 -22.81 15.90
C VAL A 45 10.43 -23.84 16.45
N GLN A 46 11.49 -24.16 15.70
CA GLN A 46 12.56 -25.03 16.19
C GLN A 46 13.38 -24.37 17.31
N GLU A 47 13.68 -23.08 17.23
CA GLU A 47 14.35 -22.32 18.28
C GLU A 47 13.53 -22.26 19.58
N ILE A 48 12.21 -22.02 19.48
CA ILE A 48 11.31 -22.07 20.63
C ILE A 48 11.29 -23.46 21.26
N LYS A 49 11.19 -24.52 20.44
CA LYS A 49 11.22 -25.90 20.95
C LYS A 49 12.55 -26.22 21.63
N ALA A 50 13.68 -25.75 21.10
CA ALA A 50 14.98 -25.93 21.72
C ALA A 50 15.10 -25.17 23.06
N HIS A 51 14.53 -23.97 23.16
CA HIS A 51 14.47 -23.21 24.42
C HIS A 51 13.56 -23.85 25.48
N CYS A 52 12.45 -24.48 25.07
CA CYS A 52 11.56 -25.18 25.99
C CYS A 52 12.07 -26.56 26.45
N GLN A 53 13.09 -27.12 25.79
CA GLN A 53 13.68 -28.43 26.12
C GLN A 53 14.98 -28.33 26.94
N ALA A 54 15.39 -27.13 27.38
CA ALA A 54 16.51 -26.99 28.30
C ALA A 54 16.17 -27.66 29.65
N PRO A 55 16.92 -28.70 30.09
CA PRO A 55 16.67 -29.36 31.35
C PRO A 55 16.99 -28.41 32.51
N GLN A 56 15.98 -28.13 33.34
CA GLN A 56 16.20 -27.54 34.65
C GLN A 56 17.07 -28.52 35.46
N ASN A 57 18.32 -28.11 35.73
CA ASN A 57 19.23 -28.80 36.64
C ASN A 57 18.58 -28.93 38.02
N ALA A 58 17.96 -30.08 38.27
CA ALA A 58 17.52 -30.52 39.59
C ALA A 58 18.74 -31.00 40.39
N THR A 59 19.54 -30.07 40.87
CA THR A 59 20.57 -30.33 41.90
C THR A 59 20.22 -29.51 43.13
N SER A 60 19.66 -30.18 44.13
CA SER A 60 20.02 -30.07 45.55
C SER A 60 18.82 -30.37 46.44
N ARG A 61 18.81 -31.56 47.06
CA ARG A 61 18.74 -31.74 48.52
C ARG A 61 18.56 -33.23 48.85
N ARG A 62 19.69 -33.89 49.05
CA ARG A 62 19.84 -35.11 49.85
C ARG A 62 20.31 -34.69 51.25
N LEU A 63 19.72 -35.32 52.27
CA LEU A 63 20.27 -35.66 53.60
C LEU A 63 20.34 -34.58 54.71
N ILE A 64 19.56 -34.80 55.77
CA ILE A 64 19.98 -34.81 57.19
C ILE A 64 19.18 -35.96 57.86
N LEU A 65 19.68 -37.20 57.84
CA LEU A 65 20.44 -37.91 58.90
C LEU A 65 19.76 -37.93 60.29
N ARG A 66 19.08 -39.06 60.56
CA ARG A 66 18.76 -39.65 61.87
C ARG A 66 20.02 -40.27 62.48
N HIS A 67 20.34 -39.93 63.74
CA HIS A 67 21.01 -40.72 64.80
C HIS A 67 21.30 -39.73 65.95
N VAL A 68 21.00 -39.96 67.23
CA VAL A 68 21.60 -40.87 68.25
C VAL A 68 20.66 -40.74 69.49
N GLY A 69 20.43 -41.68 70.40
CA GLY A 69 20.97 -43.02 70.68
C GLY A 69 20.41 -43.45 72.04
N GLU A 70 20.03 -44.72 72.12
CA GLU A 70 19.77 -45.46 73.35
C GLU A 70 21.09 -45.87 74.02
N GLU A 71 21.05 -45.95 75.35
CA GLU A 71 21.75 -46.91 76.22
C GLU A 71 23.12 -46.61 76.92
N LEU A 72 23.08 -46.81 78.26
CA LEU A 72 24.04 -47.45 79.20
C LEU A 72 24.70 -46.64 80.33
N ALA A 73 24.34 -47.05 81.56
CA ALA A 73 25.16 -47.33 82.79
C ALA A 73 24.27 -47.04 84.03
N ARG A 74 23.79 -47.94 84.91
CA ARG A 74 24.35 -49.13 85.59
C ARG A 74 25.75 -48.88 86.19
N GLN A 75 25.78 -48.64 87.50
CA GLN A 75 26.54 -49.38 88.54
C GLN A 75 26.42 -48.63 89.89
N GLN A 76 25.81 -49.26 90.91
CA GLN A 76 26.46 -49.95 92.07
C GLN A 76 26.89 -48.96 93.16
N GLY A 77 26.78 -49.19 94.47
CA GLY A 77 26.41 -50.31 95.36
C GLY A 77 26.22 -49.67 96.77
N GLY A 78 26.04 -50.33 97.90
CA GLY A 78 25.97 -51.72 98.36
C GLY A 78 25.30 -51.66 99.76
N GLU A 79 24.51 -52.67 100.14
CA GLU A 79 24.94 -53.78 101.02
C GLU A 79 25.25 -53.28 102.44
N ASP A 80 24.36 -53.54 103.39
CA ASP A 80 24.26 -54.78 104.20
C ASP A 80 25.22 -54.70 105.40
N ASP A 81 24.66 -54.86 106.60
CA ASP A 81 25.30 -55.49 107.76
C ASP A 81 24.20 -55.73 108.81
N ASP A 82 23.38 -56.72 108.49
CA ASP A 82 22.58 -57.51 109.43
C ASP A 82 23.41 -58.78 109.72
N TYR A 83 23.36 -59.27 110.96
CA TYR A 83 23.99 -60.47 111.55
C TYR A 83 25.32 -60.30 112.32
N ASP A 84 25.19 -60.27 113.65
CA ASP A 84 26.00 -61.10 114.55
C ASP A 84 25.25 -61.28 115.90
N GLU A 85 24.13 -62.01 115.85
CA GLU A 85 23.60 -62.74 117.01
C GLU A 85 24.15 -64.18 116.96
N GLU A 86 24.86 -64.58 118.02
CA GLU A 86 25.13 -65.96 118.50
C GLU A 86 26.59 -66.20 118.90
N ARG A 87 27.02 -65.52 119.96
CA ARG A 87 28.13 -66.05 120.76
C ARG A 87 28.10 -65.51 122.18
N PHE A 88 27.13 -65.93 123.00
CA PHE A 88 27.22 -66.20 124.45
C PHE A 88 25.80 -66.39 125.02
N GLY A 89 25.50 -67.58 125.52
CA GLY A 89 24.19 -67.95 126.08
C GLY A 89 23.82 -67.22 127.38
N PRO A 90 22.55 -67.33 127.82
CA PRO A 90 21.99 -66.53 128.90
C PRO A 90 22.39 -67.08 130.28
N VAL A 91 23.49 -66.59 130.84
CA VAL A 91 23.81 -66.83 132.26
C VAL A 91 23.17 -65.74 133.11
N ARG A 92 21.92 -65.99 133.51
CA ARG A 92 21.21 -65.21 134.53
C ARG A 92 22.00 -65.26 135.84
N ARG A 93 22.69 -64.17 136.17
CA ARG A 93 23.07 -63.83 137.56
C ARG A 93 22.09 -62.79 138.08
N PRO A 94 21.52 -62.96 139.29
CA PRO A 94 20.69 -61.93 139.92
C PRO A 94 21.48 -60.61 140.07
N PRO A 95 20.84 -59.45 139.85
CA PRO A 95 21.51 -58.18 139.72
C PRO A 95 22.04 -57.71 141.08
N ARG A 96 23.36 -57.41 141.14
CA ARG A 96 23.89 -56.59 142.23
C ARG A 96 23.30 -55.20 142.05
N LYS A 97 22.44 -54.76 142.97
CA LYS A 97 21.88 -53.40 143.00
C LYS A 97 23.04 -52.40 143.06
N GLN A 98 23.38 -51.83 141.91
CA GLN A 98 24.19 -50.63 141.85
C GLN A 98 23.32 -49.45 142.33
N PRO A 99 23.90 -48.48 143.06
CA PRO A 99 23.17 -47.30 143.47
C PRO A 99 22.63 -46.55 142.23
N PRO A 100 21.49 -45.83 142.34
CA PRO A 100 20.91 -45.08 141.23
C PRO A 100 21.95 -44.15 140.62
N ASN A 101 22.31 -44.40 139.37
CA ASN A 101 23.33 -43.62 138.68
C ASN A 101 22.66 -42.33 138.20
N LEU A 102 22.88 -41.23 138.94
CA LEU A 102 22.28 -39.91 138.71
C LEU A 102 22.58 -39.33 137.30
N TRP A 103 23.47 -39.96 136.55
CA TRP A 103 23.84 -39.61 135.18
C TRP A 103 22.89 -40.15 134.11
N VAL A 104 22.07 -41.18 134.39
CA VAL A 104 21.13 -41.73 133.39
C VAL A 104 20.01 -40.74 133.04
N PRO A 105 19.36 -40.05 134.01
CA PRO A 105 18.36 -39.04 133.67
C PRO A 105 18.93 -37.85 132.89
N ILE A 106 20.19 -37.47 133.16
CA ILE A 106 20.88 -36.39 132.44
C ILE A 106 21.17 -36.83 130.99
N PHE A 107 21.64 -38.06 130.78
CA PHE A 107 21.90 -38.59 129.45
C PHE A 107 20.60 -38.79 128.65
N GLU A 108 19.52 -39.26 129.29
CA GLU A 108 18.20 -39.34 128.64
C GLU A 108 17.68 -37.96 128.23
N GLN A 109 17.93 -36.93 129.05
CA GLN A 109 17.61 -35.55 128.72
C GLN A 109 18.46 -34.99 127.56
N GLU A 110 19.77 -35.23 127.55
CA GLU A 110 20.66 -34.85 126.44
C GLU A 110 20.30 -35.59 125.13
N VAL A 111 19.96 -36.87 125.21
CA VAL A 111 19.50 -37.65 124.05
C VAL A 111 18.17 -37.10 123.52
N ALA A 112 17.24 -36.73 124.40
CA ALA A 112 15.99 -36.09 124.00
C ALA A 112 16.22 -34.71 123.36
N GLU A 113 17.14 -33.90 123.89
CA GLU A 113 17.51 -32.59 123.31
C GLU A 113 18.18 -32.76 121.92
N VAL A 114 19.05 -33.76 121.75
CA VAL A 114 19.66 -34.07 120.45
C VAL A 114 18.63 -34.59 119.45
N GLN A 115 17.66 -35.39 119.90
CA GLN A 115 16.55 -35.85 119.05
C GLN A 115 15.65 -34.68 118.62
N GLN A 116 15.30 -33.79 119.56
CA GLN A 116 14.55 -32.56 119.25
C GLN A 116 15.32 -31.65 118.27
N ALA A 117 16.63 -31.48 118.46
CA ALA A 117 17.46 -30.70 117.55
C ALA A 117 17.54 -31.33 116.14
N LYS A 118 17.58 -32.66 116.04
CA LYS A 118 17.52 -33.38 114.76
C LYS A 118 16.16 -33.20 114.08
N GLU A 119 15.06 -33.34 114.82
CA GLU A 119 13.70 -33.11 114.30
C GLU A 119 13.50 -31.66 113.84
N GLU A 120 14.01 -30.68 114.58
CA GLU A 120 13.98 -29.28 114.19
C GLU A 120 14.83 -29.00 112.95
N ALA A 121 16.01 -29.61 112.84
CA ALA A 121 16.86 -29.49 111.67
C ALA A 121 16.20 -30.11 110.42
N GLU A 122 15.53 -31.26 110.57
CA GLU A 122 14.75 -31.89 109.51
C GLU A 122 13.54 -31.04 109.12
N ARG A 123 12.79 -30.50 110.08
CA ARG A 123 11.70 -29.54 109.82
C ARG A 123 12.19 -28.30 109.08
N LYS A 124 13.33 -27.72 109.49
CA LYS A 124 13.95 -26.58 108.80
C LYS A 124 14.40 -26.94 107.38
N ARG A 125 14.96 -28.14 107.17
CA ARG A 125 15.34 -28.64 105.83
C ARG A 125 14.12 -28.86 104.94
N LEU A 126 13.05 -29.44 105.45
CA LEU A 126 11.80 -29.64 104.72
C LEU A 126 11.12 -28.30 104.39
N ALA A 127 11.11 -27.34 105.33
CA ALA A 127 10.62 -26.00 105.09
C ALA A 127 11.44 -25.26 104.00
N ALA A 128 12.77 -25.34 104.06
CA ALA A 128 13.65 -24.78 103.04
C ALA A 128 13.44 -25.45 101.66
N ALA A 129 13.26 -26.77 101.63
CA ALA A 129 12.94 -27.50 100.41
C ALA A 129 11.56 -27.12 99.84
N ALA A 130 10.57 -26.86 100.70
CA ALA A 130 9.26 -26.37 100.28
C ALA A 130 9.35 -24.97 99.65
N VAL A 131 10.07 -24.03 100.29
CA VAL A 131 10.33 -22.69 99.74
C VAL A 131 11.06 -22.77 98.40
N TYR A 132 12.06 -23.65 98.28
CA TYR A 132 12.77 -23.84 97.01
C TYR A 132 11.86 -24.38 95.90
N ARG A 133 10.98 -25.35 96.21
CA ARG A 133 9.98 -25.87 95.26
C ARG A 133 9.01 -24.78 94.80
N GLU A 134 8.55 -23.93 95.71
CA GLU A 134 7.69 -22.79 95.37
C GLU A 134 8.41 -21.79 94.45
N GLN A 135 9.67 -21.47 94.72
CA GLN A 135 10.48 -20.59 93.87
C GLN A 135 10.68 -21.17 92.47
N LEU A 136 10.97 -22.48 92.38
CA LEU A 136 11.12 -23.17 91.10
C LEU A 136 9.81 -23.19 90.31
N ALA A 137 8.68 -23.48 90.96
CA ALA A 137 7.36 -23.42 90.35
C ALA A 137 7.01 -22.01 89.84
N ARG A 138 7.37 -20.96 90.58
CA ARG A 138 7.21 -19.56 90.12
C ARG A 138 8.05 -19.28 88.87
N GLN A 139 9.32 -19.70 88.85
CA GLN A 139 10.18 -19.53 87.68
C GLN A 139 9.68 -20.29 86.45
N GLU A 140 9.14 -21.49 86.64
CA GLU A 140 8.53 -22.26 85.54
C GLU A 140 7.27 -21.60 85.01
N ALA A 141 6.39 -21.11 85.89
CA ALA A 141 5.20 -20.36 85.52
C ALA A 141 5.55 -19.09 84.73
N ASP A 142 6.58 -18.34 85.16
CA ASP A 142 7.04 -17.14 84.45
C ASP A 142 7.64 -17.46 83.08
N LYS A 143 8.41 -18.56 82.97
CA LYS A 143 8.92 -19.05 81.67
C LYS A 143 7.78 -19.45 80.74
N GLN A 144 6.74 -20.11 81.26
CA GLN A 144 5.56 -20.46 80.48
C GLN A 144 4.79 -19.22 80.02
N ARG A 145 4.60 -18.24 80.89
CA ARG A 145 3.98 -16.95 80.53
C ARG A 145 4.73 -16.25 79.41
N ARG A 146 6.06 -16.10 79.52
CA ARG A 146 6.89 -15.52 78.46
C ARG A 146 6.75 -16.25 77.13
N ARG A 147 6.75 -17.59 77.14
CA ARG A 147 6.54 -18.39 75.93
C ARG A 147 5.15 -18.18 75.30
N LEU A 148 4.11 -17.97 76.12
CA LEU A 148 2.77 -17.67 75.63
C LEU A 148 2.71 -16.26 75.01
N ASP A 149 3.37 -15.28 75.64
CA ASP A 149 3.46 -13.91 75.11
C ASP A 149 4.26 -13.86 73.79
N GLU A 150 5.37 -14.58 73.70
CA GLU A 150 6.15 -14.76 72.46
C GLU A 150 5.32 -15.43 71.35
N LYS A 151 4.51 -16.44 71.69
CA LYS A 151 3.60 -17.06 70.72
C LYS A 151 2.51 -16.10 70.28
N ALA A 152 1.89 -15.37 71.20
CA ALA A 152 0.86 -14.39 70.88
C ALA A 152 1.38 -13.28 69.96
N THR A 153 2.59 -12.78 70.21
CA THR A 153 3.23 -11.80 69.33
C THR A 153 3.55 -12.39 67.95
N ALA A 154 4.10 -13.60 67.88
CA ALA A 154 4.37 -14.29 66.61
C ALA A 154 3.08 -14.51 65.79
N ASP A 155 1.99 -14.93 66.45
CA ASP A 155 0.67 -15.10 65.81
C ASP A 155 0.11 -13.78 65.29
N MET A 156 0.27 -12.69 66.04
CA MET A 156 -0.11 -11.35 65.59
C MET A 156 0.67 -10.92 64.36
N TYR A 157 1.99 -11.12 64.34
CA TYR A 157 2.81 -10.84 63.15
C TYR A 157 2.40 -11.70 61.95
N ALA A 158 2.14 -12.99 62.15
CA ALA A 158 1.67 -13.88 61.10
C ALA A 158 0.32 -13.42 60.51
N ARG A 159 -0.62 -12.97 61.36
CA ARG A 159 -1.90 -12.41 60.92
C ARG A 159 -1.73 -11.13 60.11
N VAL A 160 -0.85 -10.22 60.55
CA VAL A 160 -0.57 -8.97 59.83
C VAL A 160 0.07 -9.27 58.47
N GLN A 161 1.03 -10.20 58.40
CA GLN A 161 1.64 -10.61 57.13
C GLN A 161 0.61 -11.27 56.20
N ALA A 162 -0.25 -12.14 56.72
CA ALA A 162 -1.31 -12.77 55.93
C ALA A 162 -2.29 -11.73 55.36
N ALA A 163 -2.67 -10.72 56.16
CA ALA A 163 -3.51 -9.61 55.72
C ALA A 163 -2.83 -8.78 54.62
N GLN A 164 -1.55 -8.45 54.78
CA GLN A 164 -0.78 -7.72 53.75
C GLN A 164 -0.69 -8.51 52.43
N GLN A 165 -0.45 -9.83 52.51
CA GLN A 165 -0.44 -10.68 51.33
C GLN A 165 -1.81 -10.77 50.66
N ALA A 166 -2.90 -10.81 51.44
CA ALA A 166 -4.26 -10.80 50.90
C ALA A 166 -4.55 -9.50 50.14
N VAL A 167 -4.24 -8.35 50.75
CA VAL A 167 -4.39 -7.03 50.12
C VAL A 167 -3.56 -6.94 48.84
N TRP A 168 -2.32 -7.39 48.86
CA TRP A 168 -1.47 -7.39 47.66
C TRP A 168 -2.04 -8.28 46.54
N ARG A 169 -2.55 -9.48 46.86
CA ARG A 169 -3.20 -10.36 45.87
C ARG A 169 -4.46 -9.74 45.28
N GLU A 170 -5.25 -9.04 46.10
CA GLU A 170 -6.43 -8.31 45.62
C GLU A 170 -6.06 -7.15 44.69
N GLN A 171 -5.01 -6.40 45.02
CA GLN A 171 -4.47 -5.35 44.15
C GLN A 171 -3.98 -5.91 42.81
N GLU A 172 -3.26 -7.04 42.82
CA GLU A 172 -2.81 -7.68 41.57
C GLU A 172 -3.99 -8.19 40.74
N LYS A 173 -5.01 -8.78 41.37
CA LYS A 173 -6.26 -9.14 40.67
C LYS A 173 -6.96 -7.92 40.07
N ALA A 174 -7.01 -6.80 40.79
CA ALA A 174 -7.59 -5.56 40.29
C ALA A 174 -6.81 -5.01 39.08
N LYS A 175 -5.47 -5.00 39.14
CA LYS A 175 -4.62 -4.59 38.00
C LYS A 175 -4.81 -5.52 36.80
N GLN A 176 -4.93 -6.83 37.02
CA GLN A 176 -5.18 -7.80 35.95
C GLN A 176 -6.53 -7.55 35.28
N LYS A 177 -7.59 -7.32 36.07
CA LYS A 177 -8.91 -6.96 35.53
C LYS A 177 -8.86 -5.66 34.72
N GLN A 178 -8.23 -4.61 35.24
CA GLN A 178 -8.06 -3.36 34.49
C GLN A 178 -7.34 -3.55 33.14
N ARG A 179 -6.32 -4.40 33.09
CA ARG A 179 -5.64 -4.76 31.83
C ARG A 179 -6.56 -5.52 30.88
N GLN A 180 -7.35 -6.46 31.40
CA GLN A 180 -8.33 -7.20 30.60
C GLN A 180 -9.39 -6.25 30.03
N ASP A 181 -9.96 -5.38 30.87
CA ASP A 181 -10.95 -4.38 30.45
C ASP A 181 -10.39 -3.43 29.38
N GLN A 182 -9.13 -2.99 29.51
CA GLN A 182 -8.45 -2.18 28.49
C GLN A 182 -8.32 -2.92 27.15
N VAL A 183 -7.89 -4.18 27.18
CA VAL A 183 -7.77 -5.01 25.97
C VAL A 183 -9.14 -5.24 25.33
N GLU A 184 -10.20 -5.45 26.12
CA GLU A 184 -11.56 -5.60 25.63
C GLU A 184 -12.08 -4.32 24.97
N LEU A 185 -11.85 -3.15 25.59
CA LEU A 185 -12.20 -1.85 25.01
C LEU A 185 -11.45 -1.58 23.71
N GLU A 186 -10.16 -1.89 23.65
CA GLU A 186 -9.39 -1.79 22.41
C GLU A 186 -9.95 -2.75 21.34
N ALA A 187 -10.21 -4.01 21.69
CA ALA A 187 -10.80 -4.97 20.77
C ALA A 187 -12.15 -4.50 20.22
N GLN A 188 -13.00 -3.89 21.05
CA GLN A 188 -14.26 -3.29 20.62
C GLN A 188 -14.05 -2.11 19.66
N ARG A 189 -13.07 -1.23 19.92
CA ARG A 189 -12.69 -0.15 18.99
C ARG A 189 -12.25 -0.69 17.65
N TRP A 190 -11.36 -1.69 17.62
CA TRP A 190 -10.92 -2.34 16.40
C TRP A 190 -12.08 -2.98 15.63
N GLN A 191 -13.02 -3.64 16.32
CA GLN A 191 -14.21 -4.19 15.68
C GLN A 191 -15.11 -3.12 15.08
N HIS A 192 -15.30 -1.99 15.78
CA HIS A 192 -16.06 -0.86 15.26
C HIS A 192 -15.38 -0.25 14.02
N ASP A 193 -14.08 -0.05 14.06
CA ASP A 193 -13.30 0.49 12.94
C ASP A 193 -13.35 -0.44 11.72
N LEU A 194 -13.27 -1.75 11.92
CA LEU A 194 -13.42 -2.74 10.84
C LEU A 194 -14.82 -2.68 10.22
N ARG A 195 -15.88 -2.53 11.03
CA ARG A 195 -17.25 -2.38 10.52
C ARG A 195 -17.41 -1.08 9.74
N ALA A 196 -16.90 0.03 10.27
CA ALA A 196 -16.93 1.33 9.59
C ALA A 196 -16.17 1.29 8.25
N GLN A 197 -15.01 0.63 8.19
CA GLN A 197 -14.27 0.43 6.95
C GLN A 197 -15.05 -0.43 5.94
N ALA A 198 -15.66 -1.52 6.40
CA ALA A 198 -16.47 -2.38 5.53
C ALA A 198 -17.68 -1.62 4.96
N GLU A 199 -18.35 -0.80 5.78
CA GLU A 199 -19.47 0.05 5.34
C GLU A 199 -19.00 1.14 4.36
N ALA A 200 -17.87 1.79 4.63
CA ALA A 200 -17.29 2.79 3.72
C ALA A 200 -16.97 2.17 2.35
N VAL A 201 -16.41 0.96 2.32
CA VAL A 201 -16.16 0.22 1.07
C VAL A 201 -17.48 -0.11 0.36
N ARG A 202 -18.51 -0.56 1.08
CA ARG A 202 -19.83 -0.85 0.49
C ARG A 202 -20.44 0.41 -0.15
N VAL A 203 -20.44 1.54 0.57
CA VAL A 203 -20.97 2.81 0.06
C VAL A 203 -20.15 3.31 -1.14
N ALA A 204 -18.83 3.16 -1.12
CA ALA A 204 -17.97 3.49 -2.26
C ALA A 204 -18.29 2.64 -3.50
N GLN A 205 -18.59 1.36 -3.31
CA GLN A 205 -19.03 0.47 -4.40
C GLN A 205 -20.39 0.88 -4.93
N GLU A 206 -21.38 1.11 -4.07
CA GLU A 206 -22.72 1.55 -4.48
C GLU A 206 -22.69 2.88 -5.24
N THR A 207 -21.87 3.84 -4.80
CA THR A 207 -21.73 5.13 -5.49
C THR A 207 -21.04 4.97 -6.85
N LYS A 208 -20.02 4.10 -6.94
CA LYS A 208 -19.38 3.74 -8.21
C LYS A 208 -20.39 3.12 -9.17
N GLU A 209 -21.16 2.12 -8.74
CA GLU A 209 -22.19 1.49 -9.58
C GLU A 209 -23.26 2.49 -10.05
N ARG A 210 -23.72 3.38 -9.17
CA ARG A 210 -24.67 4.44 -9.55
C ARG A 210 -24.09 5.37 -10.62
N ASN A 211 -22.82 5.74 -10.50
CA ASN A 211 -22.14 6.57 -11.48
C ASN A 211 -21.94 5.84 -12.82
N GLU A 212 -21.60 4.56 -12.79
CA GLU A 212 -21.49 3.72 -13.98
C GLU A 212 -22.85 3.58 -14.69
N ARG A 213 -23.94 3.35 -13.95
CA ARG A 213 -25.30 3.32 -14.52
C ARG A 213 -25.65 4.63 -15.21
N ARG A 214 -25.40 5.78 -14.56
CA ARG A 214 -25.59 7.11 -15.17
C ARG A 214 -24.71 7.33 -16.41
N ALA A 215 -23.50 6.80 -16.43
CA ALA A 215 -22.64 6.88 -17.61
C ALA A 215 -23.20 6.04 -18.77
N LEU A 216 -23.64 4.80 -18.48
CA LEU A 216 -24.27 3.92 -19.46
C LEU A 216 -25.56 4.50 -20.03
N GLU A 217 -26.40 5.12 -19.19
CA GLU A 217 -27.61 5.83 -19.64
C GLU A 217 -27.27 6.98 -20.59
N ARG A 218 -26.24 7.78 -20.27
CA ARG A 218 -25.76 8.85 -21.17
C ARG A 218 -25.27 8.29 -22.51
N PHE A 219 -24.51 7.20 -22.51
CA PHE A 219 -24.08 6.55 -23.75
C PHE A 219 -25.24 5.97 -24.55
N ARG A 220 -26.26 5.42 -23.90
CA ARG A 220 -27.48 4.96 -24.58
C ARG A 220 -28.21 6.11 -25.25
N LEU A 221 -28.41 7.23 -24.55
CA LEU A 221 -29.04 8.43 -25.11
C LEU A 221 -28.26 8.99 -26.31
N LEU A 222 -26.93 9.11 -26.20
CA LEU A 222 -26.09 9.54 -27.33
C LEU A 222 -26.19 8.57 -28.52
N GLY A 223 -26.22 7.27 -28.26
CA GLY A 223 -26.40 6.25 -29.29
C GLY A 223 -27.77 6.34 -29.98
N GLU A 224 -28.83 6.69 -29.25
CA GLU A 224 -30.16 6.94 -29.79
C GLU A 224 -30.21 8.24 -30.62
N GLU A 225 -29.59 9.31 -30.15
CA GLU A 225 -29.44 10.56 -30.91
C GLU A 225 -28.67 10.36 -32.22
N GLU A 226 -27.57 9.60 -32.19
CA GLU A 226 -26.85 9.25 -33.41
C GLU A 226 -27.70 8.43 -34.39
N LYS A 227 -28.51 7.49 -33.89
CA LYS A 227 -29.46 6.74 -34.72
C LYS A 227 -30.48 7.67 -35.36
N ARG A 228 -31.04 8.62 -34.61
CA ARG A 228 -31.97 9.64 -35.13
C ARG A 228 -31.33 10.51 -36.20
N ARG A 229 -30.13 11.04 -35.94
CA ARG A 229 -29.37 11.82 -36.94
C ARG A 229 -29.07 11.01 -38.20
N LYS A 230 -28.74 9.72 -38.06
CA LYS A 230 -28.53 8.83 -39.21
C LYS A 230 -29.82 8.62 -40.01
N SER A 231 -30.98 8.46 -39.35
CA SER A 231 -32.26 8.36 -40.05
C SER A 231 -32.65 9.66 -40.73
N GLU A 232 -32.42 10.82 -40.09
CA GLU A 232 -32.69 12.14 -40.67
C GLU A 232 -31.83 12.38 -41.92
N ARG A 233 -30.53 12.06 -41.87
CA ARG A 233 -29.64 12.12 -43.03
C ARG A 233 -30.13 11.23 -44.17
N LYS A 234 -30.46 9.98 -43.88
CA LYS A 234 -31.02 9.07 -44.89
C LYS A 234 -32.32 9.59 -45.50
N ALA A 235 -33.19 10.20 -44.70
CA ALA A 235 -34.42 10.81 -45.19
C ALA A 235 -34.13 12.01 -46.11
N ALA A 236 -33.21 12.89 -45.71
CA ALA A 236 -32.76 14.03 -46.53
C ALA A 236 -32.12 13.58 -47.84
N ASP A 237 -31.25 12.57 -47.80
CA ASP A 237 -30.62 11.99 -49.00
C ASP A 237 -31.68 11.40 -49.95
N MET A 238 -32.71 10.73 -49.41
CA MET A 238 -33.82 10.20 -50.21
C MET A 238 -34.65 11.31 -50.85
N GLU A 239 -34.92 12.40 -50.13
CA GLU A 239 -35.59 13.58 -50.69
C GLU A 239 -34.78 14.24 -51.80
N GLU A 240 -33.46 14.35 -51.63
CA GLU A 240 -32.56 14.87 -52.66
C GLU A 240 -32.59 14.00 -53.92
N VAL A 241 -32.50 12.67 -53.76
CA VAL A 241 -32.60 11.72 -54.88
C VAL A 241 -33.94 11.88 -55.62
N VAL A 242 -35.05 12.07 -54.91
CA VAL A 242 -36.35 12.33 -55.53
C VAL A 242 -36.34 13.66 -56.31
N ARG A 243 -35.78 14.73 -55.74
CA ARG A 243 -35.65 16.03 -56.43
C ARG A 243 -34.81 15.92 -57.70
N VAL A 244 -33.67 15.22 -57.64
CA VAL A 244 -32.80 14.99 -58.79
C VAL A 244 -33.52 14.17 -59.87
N LYS A 245 -34.27 13.13 -59.49
CA LYS A 245 -35.08 12.35 -60.45
C LYS A 245 -36.12 13.22 -61.15
N GLN A 246 -36.82 14.08 -60.40
CA GLN A 246 -37.79 15.01 -60.97
C GLN A 246 -37.12 16.04 -61.90
N ALA A 247 -35.96 16.59 -61.52
CA ALA A 247 -35.21 17.52 -62.36
C ALA A 247 -34.71 16.86 -63.66
N ASN A 248 -34.21 15.63 -63.58
CA ASN A 248 -33.79 14.86 -64.74
C ASN A 248 -34.96 14.53 -65.67
N ALA A 249 -36.14 14.19 -65.12
CA ALA A 249 -37.35 13.96 -65.92
C ALA A 249 -37.75 15.23 -66.68
N LYS A 250 -37.79 16.39 -66.01
CA LYS A 250 -38.06 17.70 -66.65
C LYS A 250 -37.03 18.03 -67.73
N GLN A 251 -35.75 17.78 -67.48
CA GLN A 251 -34.71 17.97 -68.50
C GLN A 251 -34.90 17.06 -69.71
N LEU A 252 -35.31 15.81 -69.50
CA LEU A 252 -35.61 14.89 -70.61
C LEU A 252 -36.83 15.35 -71.41
N GLU A 253 -37.87 15.89 -70.76
CA GLU A 253 -39.03 16.48 -71.43
C GLU A 253 -38.63 17.69 -72.27
N LEU A 254 -37.86 18.64 -71.71
CA LEU A 254 -37.34 19.79 -72.44
C LEU A 254 -36.49 19.38 -73.65
N LYS A 255 -35.67 18.33 -73.51
CA LYS A 255 -34.90 17.78 -74.64
C LYS A 255 -35.80 17.18 -75.72
N ARG A 256 -36.87 16.48 -75.34
CA ARG A 256 -37.85 15.94 -76.30
C ARG A 256 -38.57 17.06 -77.04
N GLU A 257 -38.99 18.11 -76.33
CA GLU A 257 -39.61 19.28 -76.94
C GLU A 257 -38.64 20.01 -77.90
N ALA A 258 -37.38 20.17 -77.51
CA ALA A 258 -36.36 20.77 -78.37
C ALA A 258 -36.15 19.95 -79.65
N VAL A 259 -36.04 18.62 -79.55
CA VAL A 259 -35.94 17.74 -80.72
C VAL A 259 -37.18 17.83 -81.61
N LEU A 260 -38.39 17.91 -81.03
CA LEU A 260 -39.61 18.09 -81.80
C LEU A 260 -39.63 19.44 -82.54
N ARG A 261 -39.14 20.52 -81.91
CA ARG A 261 -39.00 21.83 -82.58
C ARG A 261 -37.98 21.78 -83.70
N GLU A 262 -36.81 21.19 -83.48
CA GLU A 262 -35.80 20.99 -84.53
C GLU A 262 -36.38 20.21 -85.72
N GLN A 263 -37.13 19.13 -85.46
CA GLN A 263 -37.82 18.38 -86.52
C GLN A 263 -38.86 19.22 -87.27
N GLN A 264 -39.61 20.08 -86.57
CA GLN A 264 -40.56 20.98 -87.21
C GLN A 264 -39.85 22.03 -88.07
N GLU A 265 -38.79 22.64 -87.56
CA GLU A 265 -37.96 23.60 -88.30
C GLU A 265 -37.33 22.94 -89.54
N ASP A 266 -36.83 21.71 -89.43
CA ASP A 266 -36.31 20.93 -90.56
C ASP A 266 -37.38 20.66 -91.63
N LEU A 267 -38.61 20.30 -91.22
CA LEU A 267 -39.72 20.09 -92.15
C LEU A 267 -40.17 21.40 -92.81
N GLU A 268 -40.19 22.51 -92.07
CA GLU A 268 -40.49 23.83 -92.64
C GLU A 268 -39.41 24.26 -93.63
N LEU A 269 -38.14 24.02 -93.29
CA LEU A 269 -37.01 24.27 -94.15
C LEU A 269 -37.09 23.41 -95.42
N GLN A 270 -37.42 22.12 -95.30
CA GLN A 270 -37.65 21.22 -96.44
C GLN A 270 -38.77 21.74 -97.34
N LYS A 271 -39.94 22.11 -96.79
CA LYS A 271 -41.04 22.71 -97.56
C LYS A 271 -40.64 24.02 -98.24
N ALA A 272 -39.83 24.85 -97.57
CA ALA A 272 -39.33 26.09 -98.14
C ALA A 272 -38.35 25.81 -99.30
N TYR A 273 -37.51 24.79 -99.17
CA TYR A 273 -36.64 24.32 -100.25
C TYR A 273 -37.43 23.71 -101.40
N GLU A 274 -38.42 22.87 -101.13
CA GLU A 274 -39.33 22.30 -102.14
C GLU A 274 -40.05 23.41 -102.90
N LYS A 275 -40.66 24.39 -102.21
CA LYS A 275 -41.28 25.55 -102.85
C LYS A 275 -40.29 26.37 -103.68
N LYS A 276 -39.08 26.59 -103.16
CA LYS A 276 -38.03 27.28 -103.94
C LYS A 276 -37.64 26.49 -105.17
N LEU A 277 -37.55 25.16 -105.05
CA LEU A 277 -37.25 24.25 -106.15
C LEU A 277 -38.39 24.25 -107.17
N GLU A 278 -39.65 24.17 -106.74
CA GLU A 278 -40.84 24.29 -107.58
C GLU A 278 -40.89 25.65 -108.28
N MET A 279 -40.58 26.75 -107.58
CA MET A 279 -40.47 28.08 -108.18
C MET A 279 -39.33 28.14 -109.20
N GLN A 280 -38.18 27.52 -108.91
CA GLN A 280 -37.07 27.42 -109.84
C GLN A 280 -37.40 26.52 -111.04
N GLU A 281 -38.13 25.43 -110.85
CA GLU A 281 -38.60 24.56 -111.92
C GLU A 281 -39.68 25.22 -112.76
N ALA A 282 -40.61 25.94 -112.14
CA ALA A 282 -41.64 26.72 -112.82
C ALA A 282 -41.00 27.88 -113.57
N ALA A 283 -40.02 28.58 -112.98
CA ALA A 283 -39.23 29.59 -113.65
C ALA A 283 -38.41 28.97 -114.78
N ARG A 284 -37.79 27.80 -114.58
CA ARG A 284 -37.07 27.07 -115.63
C ARG A 284 -38.00 26.60 -116.73
N ARG A 285 -39.22 26.15 -116.43
CA ARG A 285 -40.24 25.76 -117.42
C ARG A 285 -40.74 26.97 -118.17
N ALA A 286 -41.04 28.07 -117.49
CA ALA A 286 -41.42 29.34 -118.09
C ALA A 286 -40.28 29.95 -118.92
N GLU A 287 -39.03 29.81 -118.47
CA GLU A 287 -37.84 30.16 -119.23
C GLU A 287 -37.65 29.23 -120.41
N LEU A 288 -37.89 27.92 -120.28
CA LEU A 288 -37.83 26.97 -121.38
C LEU A 288 -38.97 27.22 -122.39
N ASP A 289 -40.16 27.59 -121.97
CA ASP A 289 -41.29 27.98 -122.82
C ASP A 289 -41.03 29.36 -123.44
N ALA A 290 -40.45 30.29 -122.68
CA ALA A 290 -39.97 31.57 -123.18
C ALA A 290 -38.78 31.38 -124.13
N ILE A 291 -37.93 30.38 -123.91
CA ILE A 291 -36.81 30.00 -124.77
C ILE A 291 -37.33 29.22 -125.96
N LEU A 292 -38.39 28.41 -125.86
CA LEU A 292 -39.02 27.74 -126.99
C LEU A 292 -39.77 28.75 -127.85
N THR A 293 -40.45 29.75 -127.27
CA THR A 293 -41.04 30.87 -128.00
C THR A 293 -39.97 31.80 -128.55
N LYS A 294 -38.93 32.12 -127.77
CA LYS A 294 -37.76 32.88 -128.22
C LYS A 294 -36.89 32.09 -129.18
N GLN A 295 -36.85 30.76 -129.18
CA GLN A 295 -36.18 29.84 -130.12
C GLN A 295 -37.10 29.56 -131.29
N ASN A 296 -38.41 29.69 -131.21
CA ASN A 296 -39.25 29.80 -132.39
C ASN A 296 -39.02 31.18 -133.03
N GLN A 297 -38.74 32.21 -132.23
CA GLN A 297 -38.31 33.54 -132.67
C GLN A 297 -36.80 33.62 -133.00
N LYS A 298 -35.93 32.73 -132.49
CA LYS A 298 -34.47 32.64 -132.70
C LYS A 298 -34.13 31.59 -133.76
N VAL A 299 -34.83 30.50 -133.93
CA VAL A 299 -34.81 29.77 -135.21
C VAL A 299 -35.25 30.74 -136.34
N LYS A 300 -36.04 31.78 -136.00
CA LYS A 300 -36.23 33.00 -136.81
C LYS A 300 -35.13 34.08 -136.72
N LEU A 301 -34.41 34.25 -135.60
CA LEU A 301 -33.40 35.31 -135.35
C LEU A 301 -31.96 34.84 -135.06
N ALA A 302 -31.73 33.77 -134.30
CA ALA A 302 -30.56 32.86 -134.33
C ALA A 302 -30.46 31.98 -135.61
N LEU A 303 -30.85 32.54 -136.76
CA LEU A 303 -29.94 32.54 -137.91
C LEU A 303 -28.78 33.56 -137.71
N LEU A 304 -28.71 34.27 -136.57
CA LEU A 304 -27.90 35.49 -136.41
C LEU A 304 -27.41 35.78 -134.98
N ASN A 305 -26.75 34.83 -134.29
CA ASN A 305 -25.71 35.01 -133.22
C ASN A 305 -25.98 34.40 -131.83
N VAL A 306 -24.94 33.70 -131.32
CA VAL A 306 -24.79 33.13 -129.97
C VAL A 306 -23.53 33.75 -129.32
N LYS A 307 -23.58 34.08 -128.02
CA LYS A 307 -22.42 34.52 -127.23
C LYS A 307 -21.78 33.33 -126.48
N SER A 308 -20.47 33.40 -126.29
CA SER A 308 -19.58 32.29 -125.93
C SER A 308 -19.65 31.87 -124.45
N ALA A 309 -19.32 30.60 -124.21
CA ALA A 309 -19.34 29.90 -122.92
C ALA A 309 -18.24 30.34 -121.92
N GLU A 310 -17.33 31.23 -122.31
CA GLU A 310 -16.15 31.58 -121.51
C GLU A 310 -16.42 32.61 -120.40
N GLU A 311 -17.39 33.50 -120.55
CA GLU A 311 -17.74 34.48 -119.50
C GLU A 311 -18.41 33.82 -118.30
N LYS A 312 -19.21 32.77 -118.56
CA LYS A 312 -19.90 32.01 -117.52
C LYS A 312 -18.92 31.17 -116.68
N ALA A 313 -17.84 30.68 -117.28
CA ALA A 313 -16.81 29.95 -116.56
C ALA A 313 -16.04 30.82 -115.56
N ARG A 314 -15.80 32.11 -115.87
CA ARG A 314 -15.06 33.03 -115.00
C ARG A 314 -15.84 33.43 -113.74
N GLU A 315 -17.16 33.56 -113.83
CA GLU A 315 -17.98 33.92 -112.67
C GLU A 315 -18.05 32.82 -111.62
N ASP A 316 -18.05 31.55 -112.04
CA ASP A 316 -18.10 30.41 -111.13
C ASP A 316 -16.75 30.18 -110.43
N GLU A 317 -15.62 30.45 -111.09
CA GLU A 317 -14.29 30.44 -110.48
C GLU A 317 -14.14 31.47 -109.35
N HIS A 318 -14.67 32.69 -109.53
CA HIS A 318 -14.62 33.72 -108.51
C HIS A 318 -15.42 33.37 -107.24
N ARG A 319 -16.56 32.69 -107.39
CA ARG A 319 -17.37 32.26 -106.23
C ARG A 319 -16.70 31.13 -105.46
N ALA A 320 -16.06 30.20 -106.15
CA ALA A 320 -15.34 29.09 -105.51
C ALA A 320 -14.16 29.59 -104.65
N LEU A 321 -13.42 30.59 -105.13
CA LEU A 321 -12.31 31.18 -104.38
C LEU A 321 -12.76 31.92 -103.12
N ALA A 322 -13.89 32.62 -103.17
CA ALA A 322 -14.44 33.34 -102.01
C ALA A 322 -14.85 32.39 -100.86
N VAL A 323 -15.44 31.24 -101.20
CA VAL A 323 -15.84 30.23 -100.20
C VAL A 323 -14.63 29.56 -99.57
N GLN A 324 -13.61 29.21 -100.37
CA GLN A 324 -12.37 28.63 -99.85
C GLN A 324 -11.62 29.58 -98.90
N ALA A 325 -11.61 30.88 -99.20
CA ALA A 325 -11.01 31.90 -98.33
C ALA A 325 -11.74 32.00 -96.98
N ALA A 326 -13.08 31.96 -96.98
CA ALA A 326 -13.89 32.04 -95.76
C ALA A 326 -13.71 30.82 -94.83
N VAL A 327 -13.56 29.62 -95.38
CA VAL A 327 -13.31 28.40 -94.60
C VAL A 327 -11.94 28.45 -93.93
N ARG A 328 -10.89 28.83 -94.69
CA ARG A 328 -9.52 28.97 -94.14
C ARG A 328 -9.43 30.00 -93.03
N ALA A 329 -10.18 31.11 -93.12
CA ALA A 329 -10.23 32.13 -92.07
C ALA A 329 -10.82 31.58 -90.75
N ARG A 330 -11.93 30.81 -90.83
CA ARG A 330 -12.55 30.19 -89.64
C ARG A 330 -11.65 29.13 -88.99
N GLU A 331 -10.94 28.35 -89.81
CA GLU A 331 -9.98 27.35 -89.30
C GLU A 331 -8.83 28.01 -88.54
N ALA A 332 -8.32 29.14 -89.03
CA ALA A 332 -7.26 29.92 -88.36
C ALA A 332 -7.72 30.48 -87.01
N GLU A 333 -8.93 31.04 -86.93
CA GLU A 333 -9.49 31.58 -85.68
C GLU A 333 -9.66 30.49 -84.60
N LEU A 334 -10.11 29.29 -84.98
CA LEU A 334 -10.26 28.17 -84.06
C LEU A 334 -8.90 27.67 -83.53
N LEU A 335 -7.86 27.67 -84.37
CA LEU A 335 -6.50 27.33 -83.93
C LEU A 335 -5.95 28.36 -82.94
N GLU A 336 -6.16 29.66 -83.20
CA GLU A 336 -5.77 30.70 -82.25
C GLU A 336 -6.49 30.58 -80.90
N GLN A 337 -7.79 30.30 -80.89
CA GLN A 337 -8.54 30.09 -79.65
C GLN A 337 -8.03 28.88 -78.86
N LYS A 338 -7.69 27.78 -79.55
CA LYS A 338 -7.08 26.60 -78.91
C LYS A 338 -5.73 26.94 -78.29
N GLU A 339 -4.88 27.69 -78.99
CA GLU A 339 -3.60 28.14 -78.47
C GLU A 339 -3.74 29.11 -77.29
N ARG A 340 -4.71 30.04 -77.32
CA ARG A 340 -5.02 30.93 -76.18
C ARG A 340 -5.45 30.12 -74.95
N LYS A 341 -6.37 29.16 -75.11
CA LYS A 341 -6.82 28.27 -74.03
C LYS A 341 -5.68 27.44 -73.44
N LYS A 342 -4.76 26.91 -74.28
CA LYS A 342 -3.57 26.20 -73.80
C LYS A 342 -2.65 27.11 -72.96
N ARG A 343 -2.40 28.34 -73.41
CA ARG A 343 -1.57 29.32 -72.68
C ARG A 343 -2.21 29.73 -71.35
N GLU A 344 -3.51 29.94 -71.32
CA GLU A 344 -4.26 30.25 -70.10
C GLU A 344 -4.23 29.08 -69.11
N ALA A 345 -4.48 27.86 -69.58
CA ALA A 345 -4.38 26.66 -68.74
C ALA A 345 -2.98 26.48 -68.13
N ALA A 346 -1.93 26.70 -68.93
CA ALA A 346 -0.54 26.65 -68.45
C ALA A 346 -0.26 27.73 -67.39
N ARG A 347 -0.77 28.95 -67.58
CA ARG A 347 -0.64 30.04 -66.58
C ARG A 347 -1.33 29.69 -65.26
N VAL A 348 -2.55 29.17 -65.31
CA VAL A 348 -3.30 28.76 -64.11
C VAL A 348 -2.58 27.63 -63.38
N GLN A 349 -2.04 26.65 -64.12
CA GLN A 349 -1.25 25.56 -63.53
C GLN A 349 0.02 26.08 -62.83
N MET A 350 0.74 27.03 -63.44
CA MET A 350 1.91 27.63 -62.80
C MET A 350 1.54 28.41 -61.54
N GLN A 351 0.47 29.20 -61.56
CA GLN A 351 -0.01 29.94 -60.39
C GLN A 351 -0.46 29.02 -59.24
N ALA A 352 -1.14 27.92 -59.57
CA ALA A 352 -1.51 26.91 -58.57
C ALA A 352 -0.27 26.26 -57.93
N LEU A 353 0.77 25.96 -58.72
CA LEU A 353 2.02 25.40 -58.22
C LEU A 353 2.81 26.39 -57.35
N THR A 354 2.82 27.69 -57.70
CA THR A 354 3.48 28.70 -56.86
C THR A 354 2.77 28.86 -55.52
N LEU A 355 1.44 28.95 -55.52
CA LEU A 355 0.65 29.03 -54.28
C LEU A 355 0.84 27.77 -53.42
N GLN A 356 0.88 26.58 -54.02
CA GLN A 356 1.15 25.34 -53.28
C GLN A 356 2.55 25.33 -52.66
N ARG A 357 3.57 25.85 -53.37
CA ARG A 357 4.93 25.95 -52.84
C ARG A 357 5.01 26.94 -51.68
N GLU A 358 4.34 28.08 -51.79
CA GLU A 358 4.25 29.10 -50.73
C GLU A 358 3.53 28.56 -49.50
N ASP A 359 2.36 27.91 -49.65
CA ASP A 359 1.63 27.30 -48.54
C ASP A 359 2.47 26.21 -47.85
N LYS A 360 3.17 25.35 -48.61
CA LYS A 360 4.11 24.37 -48.03
C LYS A 360 5.25 25.03 -47.27
N ARG A 361 5.78 26.15 -47.74
CA ARG A 361 6.84 26.91 -47.04
C ARG A 361 6.30 27.53 -45.76
N SER A 362 5.14 28.19 -45.81
CA SER A 362 4.50 28.80 -44.65
C SER A 362 4.18 27.78 -43.56
N ARG A 363 3.65 26.61 -43.94
CA ARG A 363 3.39 25.50 -43.00
C ARG A 363 4.67 24.94 -42.37
N ARG A 364 5.76 24.85 -43.12
CA ARG A 364 7.06 24.43 -42.56
C ARG A 364 7.57 25.45 -41.55
N LEU A 365 7.52 26.74 -41.90
CA LEU A 365 7.94 27.81 -41.00
C LEU A 365 7.09 27.87 -39.71
N SER A 366 5.77 27.65 -39.80
CA SER A 366 4.92 27.62 -38.60
C SER A 366 5.26 26.43 -37.71
N LEU A 367 5.48 25.24 -38.29
CA LEU A 367 5.91 24.06 -37.53
C LEU A 367 7.29 24.27 -36.88
N GLU A 368 8.26 24.85 -37.60
CA GLU A 368 9.58 25.18 -37.05
C GLU A 368 9.47 26.16 -35.87
N GLN A 369 8.57 27.15 -35.95
CA GLN A 369 8.31 28.06 -34.84
C GLN A 369 7.65 27.36 -33.64
N GLU A 370 6.67 26.48 -33.88
CA GLU A 370 6.03 25.68 -32.83
C GLU A 370 7.04 24.75 -32.15
N GLU A 371 7.90 24.08 -32.91
CA GLU A 371 8.98 23.23 -32.41
C GLU A 371 10.02 24.04 -31.62
N ALA A 372 10.38 25.23 -32.08
CA ALA A 372 11.29 26.12 -31.35
C ALA A 372 10.69 26.60 -30.02
N VAL A 373 9.40 26.95 -30.00
CA VAL A 373 8.68 27.31 -28.77
C VAL A 373 8.58 26.10 -27.83
N TYR A 374 8.33 24.90 -28.36
CA TYR A 374 8.31 23.68 -27.57
C TYR A 374 9.70 23.38 -26.98
N ALA A 375 10.76 23.50 -27.77
CA ALA A 375 12.13 23.26 -27.33
C ALA A 375 12.57 24.25 -26.25
N THR A 376 12.17 25.53 -26.35
CA THR A 376 12.48 26.53 -25.31
C THR A 376 11.73 26.24 -24.01
N LYS A 377 10.44 25.89 -24.08
CA LYS A 377 9.66 25.46 -22.90
C LYS A 377 10.28 24.23 -22.23
N PHE A 378 10.59 23.20 -23.03
CA PHE A 378 11.21 21.98 -22.53
C PHE A 378 12.56 22.24 -21.85
N LYS A 379 13.41 23.11 -22.44
CA LYS A 379 14.67 23.52 -21.80
C LYS A 379 14.44 24.26 -20.49
N ALA A 380 13.43 25.13 -20.41
CA ALA A 380 13.08 25.84 -19.20
C ALA A 380 12.60 24.88 -18.10
N ASP A 381 11.70 23.95 -18.42
CA ASP A 381 11.20 22.92 -17.51
C ASP A 381 12.31 22.00 -17.01
N PHE A 382 13.25 21.64 -17.88
CA PHE A 382 14.42 20.88 -17.48
C PHE A 382 15.32 21.66 -16.50
N GLN A 383 15.54 22.95 -16.74
CA GLN A 383 16.32 23.80 -15.84
C GLN A 383 15.63 24.02 -14.49
N THR A 384 14.31 24.17 -14.44
CA THR A 384 13.58 24.28 -13.17
C THR A 384 13.65 22.98 -12.39
N TRP A 385 13.40 21.85 -13.04
CA TRP A 385 13.56 20.53 -12.43
C TRP A 385 14.98 20.30 -11.91
N GLN A 386 16.01 20.69 -12.67
CA GLN A 386 17.41 20.57 -12.24
C GLN A 386 17.68 21.39 -10.97
N LYS A 387 17.21 22.65 -10.91
CA LYS A 387 17.33 23.49 -9.72
C LYS A 387 16.61 22.89 -8.51
N GLU A 388 15.44 22.29 -8.71
CA GLU A 388 14.71 21.59 -7.63
C GLU A 388 15.48 20.39 -7.11
N GLN A 389 16.07 19.58 -8.00
CA GLN A 389 16.91 18.45 -7.61
C GLN A 389 18.14 18.88 -6.82
N ASP A 390 18.82 19.94 -7.26
CA ASP A 390 19.98 20.47 -6.54
C ASP A 390 19.58 21.06 -5.18
N ALA A 391 18.41 21.72 -5.08
CA ALA A 391 17.87 22.19 -3.81
C ALA A 391 17.51 21.04 -2.86
N VAL A 392 16.93 19.94 -3.37
CA VAL A 392 16.66 18.73 -2.58
C VAL A 392 17.95 18.11 -2.07
N LYS A 393 18.95 17.93 -2.95
CA LYS A 393 20.28 17.43 -2.55
C LYS A 393 20.93 18.34 -1.51
N GLY A 394 20.84 19.66 -1.68
CA GLY A 394 21.30 20.65 -0.71
C GLY A 394 20.66 20.47 0.67
N ARG A 395 19.33 20.34 0.72
CA ARG A 395 18.58 20.09 1.98
C ARG A 395 18.97 18.78 2.66
N VAL A 396 19.15 17.70 1.90
CA VAL A 396 19.62 16.41 2.43
C VAL A 396 21.03 16.53 3.00
N ASN A 397 21.94 17.17 2.27
CA ASN A 397 23.31 17.41 2.74
C ASN A 397 23.35 18.26 4.00
N GLN A 398 22.52 19.30 4.09
CA GLN A 398 22.40 20.12 5.28
C GLN A 398 21.89 19.31 6.48
N ARG A 399 20.80 18.55 6.32
CA ARG A 399 20.28 17.66 7.37
C ARG A 399 21.32 16.65 7.83
N ASN A 400 22.08 16.06 6.90
CA ASN A 400 23.16 15.14 7.24
C ASN A 400 24.28 15.82 8.03
N ARG A 401 24.65 17.07 7.68
CA ARG A 401 25.62 17.86 8.46
C ARG A 401 25.11 18.18 9.86
N GLU A 402 23.86 18.60 9.98
CA GLU A 402 23.22 18.88 11.27
C GLU A 402 23.16 17.63 12.15
N HIS A 403 22.78 16.48 11.57
CA HIS A 403 22.79 15.19 12.26
C HIS A 403 24.21 14.79 12.70
N GLN A 404 25.21 14.93 11.84
CA GLN A 404 26.61 14.67 12.23
C GLN A 404 27.08 15.59 13.36
N GLN A 405 26.69 16.86 13.34
CA GLN A 405 27.00 17.79 14.44
C GLN A 405 26.30 17.38 15.73
N LEU A 406 25.04 16.97 15.68
CA LEU A 406 24.29 16.46 16.84
C LEU A 406 24.97 15.23 17.43
N VAL A 407 25.33 14.25 16.59
CA VAL A 407 26.06 13.04 17.03
C VAL A 407 27.40 13.41 17.66
N LYS A 408 28.16 14.34 17.07
CA LYS A 408 29.42 14.81 17.67
C LYS A 408 29.20 15.47 19.04
N ARG A 409 28.13 16.25 19.20
CA ARG A 409 27.76 16.85 20.49
C ARG A 409 27.41 15.78 21.51
N GLN A 410 26.57 14.81 21.15
CA GLN A 410 26.22 13.69 22.01
C GLN A 410 27.46 12.89 22.42
N MET A 411 28.35 12.57 21.47
CA MET A 411 29.61 11.90 21.78
C MET A 411 30.51 12.71 22.72
N ALA A 412 30.57 14.04 22.55
CA ALA A 412 31.35 14.90 23.42
C ALA A 412 30.73 15.01 24.83
N GLU A 413 29.40 15.09 24.92
CA GLU A 413 28.65 15.06 26.18
C GLU A 413 28.83 13.71 26.89
N ASP A 414 28.73 12.59 26.17
CA ASP A 414 28.98 11.25 26.69
C ASP A 414 30.42 11.08 27.15
N ALA A 415 31.39 11.61 26.41
CA ALA A 415 32.80 11.59 26.80
C ALA A 415 33.03 12.42 28.07
N ARG A 416 32.38 13.59 28.20
CA ARG A 416 32.40 14.38 29.44
C ARG A 416 31.76 13.64 30.60
N ARG A 417 30.56 13.08 30.41
CA ARG A 417 29.86 12.28 31.41
C ARG A 417 30.70 11.09 31.86
N ARG A 418 31.30 10.32 30.95
CA ARG A 418 32.22 9.24 31.33
C ARG A 418 33.45 9.76 32.07
N ALA A 419 34.07 10.86 31.62
CA ALA A 419 35.21 11.43 32.34
C ALA A 419 34.86 11.91 33.77
N GLU A 420 33.63 12.38 33.98
CA GLU A 420 33.12 12.85 35.28
C GLU A 420 32.61 11.68 36.16
N GLU A 421 31.90 10.71 35.59
CA GLU A 421 31.29 9.56 36.29
C GLU A 421 32.28 8.40 36.53
N ASP A 422 33.14 8.08 35.57
CA ASP A 422 34.15 7.01 35.69
C ASP A 422 35.41 7.45 36.46
N LYS A 423 35.53 8.71 36.88
CA LYS A 423 36.71 9.19 37.65
C LYS A 423 36.92 8.35 38.93
N TYR A 424 35.85 7.89 39.55
CA TYR A 424 35.88 7.13 40.80
C TYR A 424 35.13 5.78 40.72
N GLY A 425 34.40 5.50 39.63
CA GLY A 425 33.71 4.23 39.39
C GLY A 425 32.60 3.89 40.40
N MET A 426 32.24 4.83 41.28
CA MET A 426 31.19 4.73 42.29
C MET A 426 30.50 6.08 42.45
N THR A 427 29.18 6.08 42.57
CA THR A 427 28.38 7.27 42.86
C THR A 427 28.55 7.73 44.31
N LEU A 428 28.22 8.99 44.62
CA LEU A 428 28.34 9.51 45.99
C LEU A 428 27.52 8.68 47.00
N LEU A 429 26.36 8.17 46.58
CA LEU A 429 25.52 7.28 47.39
C LEU A 429 26.19 5.92 47.64
N GLU A 430 26.81 5.32 46.64
CA GLU A 430 27.56 4.07 46.80
C GLU A 430 28.79 4.26 47.68
N ALA A 431 29.48 5.39 47.56
CA ALA A 431 30.59 5.75 48.42
C ALA A 431 30.14 5.98 49.88
N GLU A 432 28.98 6.61 50.10
CA GLU A 432 28.35 6.76 51.42
C GLU A 432 27.98 5.41 52.04
N LEU A 433 27.39 4.50 51.26
CA LEU A 433 27.04 3.15 51.71
C LEU A 433 28.28 2.31 52.03
N ASN A 434 29.38 2.50 51.27
CA ASN A 434 30.64 1.77 51.44
C ASN A 434 31.64 2.46 52.39
N THR A 435 31.25 3.52 53.09
CA THR A 435 32.09 4.31 54.01
C THR A 435 32.96 3.45 54.95
N LYS A 436 32.38 2.42 55.57
CA LYS A 436 33.12 1.53 56.49
C LYS A 436 34.21 0.70 55.81
N LEU A 437 34.01 0.33 54.54
CA LEU A 437 35.01 -0.38 53.73
C LEU A 437 36.10 0.57 53.26
N LEU A 438 35.72 1.79 52.86
CA LEU A 438 36.65 2.83 52.42
C LEU A 438 37.55 3.33 53.55
N GLN A 439 37.02 3.49 54.76
CA GLN A 439 37.82 3.84 55.95
C GLN A 439 38.84 2.75 56.30
N LYS A 440 38.49 1.47 56.15
CA LYS A 440 39.45 0.36 56.32
C LYS A 440 40.55 0.36 55.26
N ALA A 441 40.28 0.90 54.08
CA ALA A 441 41.24 1.08 53.00
C ALA A 441 42.05 2.38 53.12
N GLY A 442 41.85 3.18 54.18
CA GLY A 442 42.60 4.42 54.44
C GLY A 442 42.03 5.68 53.79
N ILE A 443 40.77 5.67 53.36
CA ILE A 443 40.07 6.85 52.82
C ILE A 443 39.05 7.34 53.86
N ASP A 444 39.38 8.42 54.55
CA ASP A 444 38.59 8.92 55.69
C ASP A 444 37.25 9.54 55.29
N SER A 445 37.16 10.08 54.07
CA SER A 445 35.93 10.66 53.52
C SER A 445 35.88 10.52 51.99
N PRO A 446 34.69 10.32 51.38
CA PRO A 446 34.56 10.30 49.94
C PRO A 446 35.05 11.63 49.32
N PRO A 447 35.80 11.60 48.20
CA PRO A 447 36.26 12.79 47.49
C PRO A 447 35.12 13.80 47.21
N LYS A 448 35.38 15.10 47.44
CA LYS A 448 34.38 16.18 47.32
C LYS A 448 33.83 16.36 45.90
N ASP A 449 34.55 15.86 44.90
CA ASP A 449 34.20 16.00 43.48
C ASP A 449 33.28 14.86 42.98
N ILE A 450 32.88 13.90 43.83
CA ILE A 450 31.98 12.81 43.43
C ILE A 450 30.56 13.34 43.25
N HIS A 451 29.93 13.04 42.12
CA HIS A 451 28.57 13.46 41.84
C HIS A 451 27.52 12.65 42.62
N ARG A 452 26.54 13.37 43.17
CA ARG A 452 25.31 12.82 43.75
C ARG A 452 24.31 12.67 42.61
N ARG A 453 24.02 11.43 42.20
CA ARG A 453 22.94 11.16 41.25
C ARG A 453 21.58 11.31 41.91
#